data_AF-A0A0F9EUZ1-F1
#
_entry.id   AF-A0A0F9EUZ1-F1
#
_cell.length_a   1.000
_cell.length_b   1.000
_cell.length_c   1.000
_cell.angle_alpha   90.00
_cell.angle_beta   90.00
_cell.angle_gamma   90.00
#
_symmetry.space_group_name_H-M   'P 1'
#
loop_
_entity.id
_entity.type
_entity.pdbx_description
1 polymer ?
#
loop_
_entity_poly.entity_id
_entity_poly.type
_entity_poly.pdbx_seq_one_letter_code
_entity_poly.pdbx_strand_id
1 'polypeptide(L)'
;MTTTSTVEKPIKKRLASLDALRGMDMFWILGGQSIFAALFVLTDWSGWKVFAAHTVHSAWHGFTFYDLIFPLFIFLSGVAMGLSPKRIDHLAWHERKVFYAKAIKRLLLLCGLGVMYN
;
A
#
# COMPACT_ATOMS: atom_id res chain seq x y z
N MET A 1 -40.21 24.05 -20.46
CA MET A 1 -38.77 23.91 -20.75
C MET A 1 -38.09 23.52 -19.45
N THR A 2 -38.01 22.22 -19.16
CA THR A 2 -37.44 21.67 -17.91
C THR A 2 -35.95 21.46 -18.10
N THR A 3 -35.13 22.19 -17.34
CA THR A 3 -33.68 22.07 -17.33
C THR A 3 -33.27 20.81 -16.57
N THR A 4 -32.88 19.76 -17.31
CA THR A 4 -32.18 18.60 -16.75
C THR A 4 -30.80 19.04 -16.26
N SER A 5 -30.68 19.31 -14.96
CA SER A 5 -29.40 19.46 -14.28
C SER A 5 -28.72 18.09 -14.20
N THR A 6 -27.81 17.82 -15.13
CA THR A 6 -26.89 16.69 -15.06
C THR A 6 -26.03 16.83 -13.81
N VAL A 7 -26.32 16.04 -12.78
CA VAL A 7 -25.50 15.92 -11.57
C VAL A 7 -24.18 15.25 -11.99
N GLU A 8 -23.16 16.06 -12.27
CA GLU A 8 -21.81 15.59 -12.54
C GLU A 8 -21.27 14.92 -11.28
N LYS A 9 -21.16 13.59 -11.32
CA LYS A 9 -20.65 12.79 -10.22
C LYS A 9 -19.18 13.17 -10.00
N PRO A 10 -18.78 13.67 -8.82
CA PRO A 10 -17.41 14.11 -8.61
C PRO A 10 -16.48 12.91 -8.81
N ILE A 11 -15.61 13.00 -9.82
CA ILE A 11 -14.58 12.01 -10.08
C ILE A 11 -13.67 12.02 -8.86
N LYS A 12 -13.71 10.95 -8.06
CA LYS A 12 -12.84 10.78 -6.90
C LYS A 12 -11.41 10.64 -7.42
N LYS A 13 -10.68 11.76 -7.48
CA LYS A 13 -9.29 11.79 -7.89
C LYS A 13 -8.46 11.03 -6.87
N ARG A 14 -8.07 9.79 -7.20
CA ARG A 14 -7.12 9.02 -6.40
C ARG A 14 -5.78 9.74 -6.44
N LEU A 15 -5.09 9.80 -5.31
CA LEU A 15 -3.78 10.44 -5.24
C LEU A 15 -2.73 9.46 -5.79
N ALA A 16 -2.29 9.70 -7.03
CA ALA A 16 -1.33 8.85 -7.71
C ALA A 16 0.01 8.75 -6.96
N SER A 17 0.45 9.83 -6.31
CA SER A 17 1.66 9.83 -5.47
C SER A 17 1.56 8.87 -4.28
N LEU A 18 0.38 8.80 -3.65
CA LEU A 18 0.12 7.92 -2.52
C LEU A 18 0.13 6.45 -2.93
N ASP A 19 -0.50 6.13 -4.06
CA ASP A 19 -0.49 4.77 -4.61
C ASP A 19 0.92 4.36 -5.09
N ALA A 20 1.67 5.27 -5.73
CA ALA A 20 3.04 5.02 -6.19
C ALA A 20 4.00 4.75 -5.02
N LEU A 21 3.92 5.57 -3.97
CA LEU A 21 4.77 5.43 -2.80
C LEU A 21 4.46 4.14 -2.03
N ARG A 22 3.18 3.79 -1.87
CA ARG A 22 2.79 2.50 -1.28
C ARG A 22 3.22 1.32 -2.15
N GLY A 23 3.17 1.45 -3.47
CA GLY A 23 3.63 0.42 -4.41
C GLY A 23 5.15 0.19 -4.32
N MET A 24 5.92 1.26 -4.14
CA MET A 24 7.34 1.19 -3.86
C MET A 24 7.60 0.39 -2.58
N ASP A 25 6.88 0.64 -1.49
CA ASP A 25 7.02 -0.13 -0.23
C ASP A 25 6.78 -1.63 -0.43
N MET A 26 5.71 -1.99 -1.13
CA MET A 26 5.39 -3.40 -1.43
C MET A 26 6.47 -4.07 -2.29
N PHE A 27 7.02 -3.34 -3.28
CA PHE A 27 8.11 -3.84 -4.12
C PHE A 27 9.36 -4.18 -3.30
N TRP A 28 9.77 -3.29 -2.39
CA TRP A 28 10.93 -3.52 -1.55
C TRP A 28 10.72 -4.70 -0.59
N ILE A 29 9.56 -4.80 0.06
CA ILE A 29 9.25 -5.90 1.00
C ILE A 29 9.21 -7.27 0.29
N LEU A 30 8.65 -7.36 -0.92
CA LEU A 30 8.44 -8.64 -1.60
C LEU A 30 9.70 -9.24 -2.23
N GLY A 31 10.65 -8.40 -2.66
CA GLY A 31 11.77 -8.93 -3.43
C GLY A 31 12.83 -7.92 -3.86
N GLY A 32 12.79 -6.68 -3.35
CA GLY A 32 13.82 -5.69 -3.66
C GLY A 32 15.21 -6.23 -3.37
N GLN A 33 15.40 -6.85 -2.19
CA GLN A 33 16.69 -7.44 -1.78
C GLN A 33 17.16 -8.57 -2.71
N SER A 34 16.28 -9.45 -3.16
CA SER A 34 16.66 -10.57 -4.04
C SER A 34 17.16 -10.11 -5.42
N ILE A 35 16.66 -8.98 -5.91
CA ILE A 35 17.11 -8.41 -7.20
C ILE A 35 18.56 -7.90 -7.08
N PHE A 36 18.88 -7.18 -6.00
CA PHE A 36 20.24 -6.70 -5.77
C PHE A 36 21.22 -7.83 -5.47
N ALA A 37 20.78 -8.88 -4.75
CA ALA A 37 21.59 -10.07 -4.54
C ALA A 37 21.90 -10.80 -5.86
N ALA A 38 20.91 -10.95 -6.74
CA ALA A 38 21.11 -11.57 -8.07
C ALA A 38 22.03 -10.73 -8.97
N LEU A 39 21.89 -9.40 -8.96
CA LEU A 39 22.77 -8.51 -9.72
C LEU A 39 24.21 -8.52 -9.21
N PHE A 40 24.41 -8.65 -7.90
CA PHE A 40 25.74 -8.76 -7.31
C PHE A 40 26.46 -10.01 -7.81
N VAL A 41 25.78 -11.17 -7.82
CA VAL A 41 26.33 -12.43 -8.34
C VAL A 41 26.69 -12.34 -9.83
N LEU A 42 25.94 -11.56 -10.62
CA LEU A 42 26.20 -11.41 -12.05
C LEU A 42 27.35 -10.46 -12.40
N THR A 43 27.56 -9.42 -11.58
CA THR A 43 28.42 -8.27 -11.96
C THR A 43 29.71 -8.21 -11.15
N ASP A 44 29.78 -8.90 -10.01
CA ASP A 44 30.92 -8.97 -9.07
C ASP A 44 31.52 -7.60 -8.66
N TRP A 45 30.75 -6.53 -8.85
CA TRP A 45 31.18 -5.16 -8.59
C TRP A 45 30.89 -4.79 -7.13
N SER A 46 31.95 -4.41 -6.40
CA SER A 46 31.94 -4.08 -4.97
C SER A 46 30.97 -2.96 -4.56
N GLY A 47 30.53 -2.09 -5.48
CA GLY A 47 29.51 -1.07 -5.21
C GLY A 47 28.14 -1.66 -4.86
N TRP A 48 27.77 -2.79 -5.48
CA TRP A 48 26.52 -3.50 -5.21
C TRP A 48 26.51 -4.18 -3.84
N LYS A 49 27.70 -4.45 -3.27
CA LYS A 49 27.86 -4.98 -1.91
C LYS A 49 27.39 -3.99 -0.84
N VAL A 50 27.60 -2.69 -1.06
CA VAL A 50 27.14 -1.62 -0.16
C VAL A 50 25.63 -1.43 -0.28
N PHE A 51 25.07 -1.45 -1.49
CA PHE A 51 23.62 -1.43 -1.70
C PHE A 51 22.93 -2.66 -1.10
N ALA A 52 23.50 -3.86 -1.27
CA ALA A 52 22.99 -5.08 -0.66
C ALA A 52 23.05 -5.03 0.89
N ALA A 53 24.09 -4.42 1.46
CA ALA A 53 24.19 -4.23 2.91
C ALA A 53 23.07 -3.32 3.46
N HIS A 54 22.61 -2.31 2.71
CA HIS A 54 21.46 -1.48 3.08
C HIS A 54 20.10 -2.16 2.91
N THR A 55 20.06 -3.33 2.25
CA THR A 55 18.84 -4.14 2.12
C THR A 55 18.63 -5.18 3.22
N VAL A 56 19.62 -5.40 4.08
CA VAL A 56 19.54 -6.29 5.25
C VAL A 56 19.17 -5.45 6.48
N HIS A 57 18.11 -5.83 7.19
CA HIS A 57 17.71 -5.18 8.44
C HIS A 57 18.82 -5.30 9.50
N SER A 58 19.21 -4.18 10.11
CA SER A 58 20.17 -4.18 11.21
C SER A 58 19.53 -4.72 12.49
N ALA A 59 20.17 -5.69 13.15
CA ALA A 59 19.58 -6.41 14.28
C ALA A 59 19.42 -5.58 15.58
N TRP A 60 20.18 -4.48 15.79
CA TRP A 60 20.09 -3.72 17.05
C TRP A 60 20.59 -2.26 16.99
N HIS A 61 21.75 -2.01 16.40
CA HIS A 61 22.33 -0.68 16.22
C HIS A 61 22.80 -0.50 14.78
N GLY A 62 21.99 0.23 14.00
CA GLY A 62 22.25 0.52 12.59
C GLY A 62 21.03 1.21 11.99
N PHE A 63 21.25 1.95 10.90
CA PHE A 63 20.20 2.61 10.14
C PHE A 63 20.25 2.06 8.72
N THR A 64 19.24 1.30 8.35
CA THR A 64 19.14 0.66 7.03
C THR A 64 17.92 1.17 6.30
N PHE A 65 17.96 1.15 4.97
CA PHE A 65 16.88 1.70 4.16
C PHE A 65 15.54 0.98 4.43
N TYR A 66 15.59 -0.31 4.78
CA TYR A 66 14.41 -1.10 5.14
C TYR A 66 13.70 -0.59 6.40
N ASP A 67 14.41 0.06 7.32
CA ASP A 67 13.83 0.56 8.58
C ASP A 67 12.86 1.73 8.35
N LEU A 68 12.99 2.44 7.22
CA LEU A 68 12.12 3.56 6.85
C LEU A 68 10.81 3.10 6.22
N ILE A 69 10.76 1.90 5.65
CA ILE A 69 9.57 1.37 4.96
C ILE A 69 8.39 1.29 5.94
N PHE A 70 8.63 0.82 7.16
CA PHE A 70 7.57 0.65 8.15
C PHE A 70 6.98 1.98 8.67
N PRO A 71 7.79 2.96 9.14
CA PRO A 71 7.29 4.29 9.50
C PRO A 71 6.54 4.99 8.36
N LEU A 72 7.06 4.87 7.14
CA LEU A 72 6.44 5.47 5.96
C LEU A 72 5.11 4.80 5.61
N PHE A 73 5.02 3.47 5.72
CA PHE A 73 3.77 2.73 5.52
C PHE A 73 2.66 3.14 6.51
N ILE A 74 2.99 3.26 7.81
CA ILE A 74 2.03 3.72 8.83
C ILE A 74 1.61 5.16 8.55
N PHE A 75 2.55 6.05 8.23
CA PHE A 75 2.26 7.44 7.88
C PHE A 75 1.29 7.53 6.70
N LEU A 76 1.57 6.79 5.62
CA LEU A 76 0.69 6.73 4.44
C LEU A 76 -0.69 6.18 4.76
N SER A 77 -0.78 5.14 5.58
CA SER A 77 -2.07 4.60 6.03
C SER A 77 -2.88 5.65 6.79
N GLY A 78 -2.24 6.41 7.68
CA GLY A 78 -2.87 7.50 8.42
C GLY A 78 -3.38 8.62 7.51
N VAL A 79 -2.53 9.08 6.58
CA VAL A 79 -2.91 10.12 5.59
C VAL A 79 -4.04 9.62 4.69
N ALA A 80 -4.00 8.36 4.24
CA ALA A 80 -5.05 7.75 3.42
C ALA A 80 -6.41 7.70 4.14
N MET A 81 -6.41 7.38 5.44
CA MET A 81 -7.63 7.38 6.27
C MET A 81 -8.16 8.80 6.46
N GLY A 82 -7.28 9.78 6.72
CA GLY A 82 -7.65 11.19 6.89
C GLY A 82 -8.22 11.83 5.62
N LEU A 83 -7.69 11.48 4.45
CA LEU A 83 -8.16 11.97 3.14
C LEU A 83 -9.36 11.18 2.60
N SER A 84 -9.79 10.11 3.27
CA SER A 84 -10.91 9.28 2.81
C SER A 84 -12.23 10.04 2.93
N PRO A 85 -12.91 10.36 1.81
CA PRO A 85 -14.08 11.24 1.82
C PRO A 85 -15.38 10.53 2.26
N LYS A 86 -15.31 9.41 2.99
CA LYS A 86 -16.47 8.57 3.32
C LYS A 86 -16.69 8.51 4.83
N ARG A 87 -17.10 9.62 5.44
CA ARG A 87 -17.87 9.54 6.68
C ARG A 87 -19.23 8.96 6.32
N ILE A 88 -19.53 7.74 6.74
CA ILE A 88 -20.80 7.05 6.46
C ILE A 88 -21.84 7.28 7.55
N ASP A 89 -21.50 8.09 8.55
CA ASP A 89 -22.27 8.32 9.78
C ASP A 89 -23.55 9.14 9.57
N HIS A 90 -23.74 9.73 8.40
CA HIS A 90 -24.96 10.46 8.02
C HIS A 90 -25.95 9.60 7.20
N LEU A 91 -25.54 8.40 6.74
CA LEU A 91 -26.37 7.55 5.89
C LEU A 91 -27.27 6.64 6.73
N ALA A 92 -28.43 6.27 6.20
CA ALA A 92 -29.33 5.30 6.82
C ALA A 92 -28.70 3.89 6.89
N TRP A 93 -29.12 3.06 7.86
CA TRP A 93 -28.56 1.72 8.09
C TRP A 93 -28.57 0.84 6.83
N HIS A 94 -29.63 0.93 6.02
CA HIS A 94 -29.75 0.21 4.76
C HIS A 94 -28.59 0.51 3.80
N GLU A 95 -28.22 1.78 3.64
CA GLU A 95 -27.16 2.20 2.73
C GLU A 95 -25.77 1.87 3.27
N ARG A 96 -25.59 1.89 4.60
CA ARG A 96 -24.34 1.47 5.26
C ARG A 96 -24.03 -0.01 5.07
N LYS A 97 -25.04 -0.90 5.12
CA LYS A 97 -24.85 -2.35 4.95
C LYS A 97 -24.09 -2.71 3.68
N VAL A 98 -24.31 -1.98 2.59
CA VAL A 98 -23.63 -2.22 1.30
C VAL A 98 -22.13 -1.98 1.40
N PHE A 99 -21.69 -0.98 2.17
CA PHE A 99 -20.27 -0.71 2.39
C PHE A 99 -19.62 -1.77 3.28
N TYR A 100 -20.29 -2.16 4.38
CA TYR A 100 -19.79 -3.21 5.27
C TYR A 100 -19.71 -4.57 4.58
N ALA A 101 -20.73 -4.95 3.81
CA ALA A 101 -20.73 -6.20 3.05
C ALA A 101 -19.56 -6.26 2.04
N LYS A 102 -19.24 -5.14 1.38
CA LYS A 102 -18.06 -5.04 0.50
C LYS A 102 -16.75 -5.20 1.26
N ALA A 103 -16.62 -4.58 2.44
CA ALA A 103 -15.43 -4.69 3.26
C ALA A 103 -15.22 -6.13 3.77
N ILE A 104 -16.28 -6.77 4.28
CA ILE A 104 -16.26 -8.16 4.76
C ILE A 104 -15.96 -9.13 3.62
N LYS A 105 -16.60 -8.98 2.45
CA LYS A 105 -16.31 -9.83 1.28
C LYS A 105 -14.83 -9.75 0.90
N ARG A 106 -14.24 -8.56 0.88
CA ARG A 106 -12.81 -8.39 0.58
C ARG A 106 -11.93 -9.02 1.65
N LEU A 107 -12.27 -8.86 2.94
CA LEU A 107 -11.55 -9.51 4.05
C LEU A 107 -11.56 -11.03 3.89
N LEU A 108 -12.74 -11.62 3.73
CA LEU A 108 -12.91 -13.08 3.59
C LEU A 108 -12.16 -13.62 2.37
N LEU A 109 -12.19 -12.91 1.24
CA LEU A 109 -11.48 -13.31 0.03
C LEU A 109 -9.95 -13.31 0.25
N LEU A 110 -9.41 -12.28 0.90
CA LEU A 110 -7.99 -12.23 1.24
C LEU A 110 -7.58 -13.31 2.25
N CYS A 111 -8.39 -13.54 3.29
CA CYS A 111 -8.15 -14.62 4.24
C CYS A 111 -8.21 -15.99 3.56
N GLY A 112 -9.21 -16.24 2.71
CA GLY A 112 -9.35 -17.49 1.98
C GLY A 112 -8.19 -17.75 1.03
N LEU A 113 -7.72 -16.73 0.30
CA LEU A 113 -6.52 -16.85 -0.53
C LEU A 113 -5.27 -17.15 0.30
N GLY A 114 -5.13 -16.53 1.46
CA GLY A 114 -4.03 -16.81 2.39
C GLY A 114 -4.04 -18.26 2.89
N VAL A 115 -5.20 -18.76 3.30
CA VAL A 115 -5.37 -20.16 3.74
C VAL A 115 -5.12 -21.16 2.60
N MET A 116 -5.45 -20.82 1.36
CA MET A 116 -5.23 -21.70 0.22
C MET A 116 -3.76 -21.76 -0.22
N TYR A 117 -3.01 -20.68 0.00
CA TYR A 117 -1.58 -20.59 -0.32
C TYR A 117 -0.67 -21.19 0.77
N ASN A 118 -1.08 -21.11 2.03
CA ASN A 118 -0.34 -21.60 3.19
C ASN A 118 -0.58 -23.09 3.45
#